data_AF-A0A951YSM4-F1
#
_entry.id   AF-A0A951YSM4-F1
#
_cell.length_a   1.000
_cell.length_b   1.000
_cell.length_c   1.000
_cell.angle_alpha   90.00
_cell.angle_beta   90.00
_cell.angle_gamma   90.00
#
_symmetry.space_group_name_H-M   'P 1'
#
loop_
_entity.id
_entity.type
_entity.pdbx_description
1 polymer ?
#
loop_
_entity_poly.entity_id
_entity_poly.type
_entity_poly.pdbx_seq_one_letter_code
_entity_poly.pdbx_strand_id
1 'polypeptide(L)' 'MNENSANSVPTWIDPDDAPDLSTPEWAEVIARATVSPGIPSTAPPMALVRVRADIVARFQDDGPGWQERIEEVLRKAVGL' A
#
# COMPACT_ATOMS: atom_id res chain seq x y z
N MET A 1 -34.76 30.56 4.50
CA MET A 1 -34.90 29.99 3.14
C MET A 1 -33.51 29.98 2.52
N ASN A 2 -32.84 28.82 2.53
CA ASN A 2 -31.57 28.60 1.83
C ASN A 2 -31.68 27.29 1.08
N GLU A 3 -32.05 27.39 -0.20
CA GLU A 3 -32.23 26.22 -1.05
C GLU A 3 -30.85 25.70 -1.48
N ASN A 4 -30.57 24.44 -1.16
CA ASN A 4 -29.40 23.73 -1.64
C ASN A 4 -29.70 23.33 -3.10
N SER A 5 -29.15 24.08 -4.06
CA SER A 5 -29.33 23.81 -5.49
C SER A 5 -28.95 22.37 -5.83
N ALA A 6 -29.89 21.71 -6.51
CA ALA A 6 -29.84 20.33 -6.95
C ALA A 6 -28.51 19.99 -7.64
N ASN A 7 -27.95 18.83 -7.31
CA ASN A 7 -26.83 18.21 -7.99
C ASN A 7 -27.12 18.16 -9.49
N SER A 8 -26.50 19.06 -10.26
CA SER A 8 -26.51 19.04 -11.70
C SER A 8 -25.88 17.74 -12.18
N VAL A 9 -26.65 16.92 -12.91
CA VAL A 9 -26.14 15.74 -13.61
C VAL A 9 -24.92 16.15 -14.47
N PRO A 10 -23.75 15.50 -14.31
CA PRO A 10 -22.60 15.82 -15.13
C PRO A 10 -22.94 15.55 -16.59
N THR A 11 -22.92 16.60 -17.41
CA THR A 11 -23.22 16.53 -18.86
C THR A 11 -22.05 15.94 -19.66
N TRP A 12 -20.87 15.84 -19.05
CA TRP A 12 -19.69 15.24 -19.64
C TRP A 12 -19.45 13.87 -19.02
N ILE A 13 -19.38 12.85 -19.86
CA ILE A 13 -19.06 11.46 -19.50
C ILE A 13 -17.59 11.27 -19.86
N ASP A 14 -16.76 10.92 -18.86
CA ASP A 14 -15.35 10.62 -19.10
C ASP A 14 -15.26 9.33 -19.95
N PRO A 15 -14.55 9.32 -21.10
CA PRO A 15 -14.39 8.13 -21.92
C PRO A 15 -13.67 6.97 -21.20
N ASP A 16 -12.95 7.25 -20.11
CA ASP A 16 -12.34 6.26 -19.22
C ASP A 16 -13.15 6.06 -17.91
N ASP A 17 -14.36 6.63 -17.80
CA ASP A 17 -15.19 6.45 -16.60
C ASP A 17 -15.56 4.98 -16.40
N ALA A 18 -15.49 4.53 -15.16
CA ALA A 18 -15.80 3.15 -14.83
C ALA A 18 -17.31 2.89 -15.03
N PRO A 19 -17.71 1.73 -15.60
CA PRO A 19 -19.12 1.37 -15.68
C PRO A 19 -19.71 1.19 -14.27
N ASP A 20 -21.02 1.39 -14.14
CA ASP A 20 -21.71 1.11 -12.88
C ASP A 20 -21.61 -0.39 -12.56
N LEU A 21 -20.80 -0.72 -11.55
CA LEU A 21 -20.55 -2.10 -11.12
C LEU A 21 -21.71 -2.69 -10.32
N SER A 22 -22.74 -1.90 -10.03
CA SER A 22 -23.94 -2.32 -9.29
C SER A 22 -24.97 -3.03 -10.18
N THR A 23 -24.72 -3.06 -11.49
CA THR A 23 -25.64 -3.68 -12.44
C THR A 23 -25.58 -5.21 -12.38
N PRO A 24 -26.67 -5.90 -12.77
CA PRO A 24 -26.76 -7.36 -12.66
C PRO A 24 -25.63 -8.10 -13.38
N GLU A 25 -25.18 -7.59 -14.53
CA GLU A 25 -24.10 -8.19 -15.31
C GLU A 25 -22.76 -8.19 -14.57
N TRP A 26 -22.46 -7.13 -13.80
CA TRP A 26 -21.25 -7.05 -13.00
C TRP A 26 -21.37 -7.84 -11.69
N ALA A 27 -22.56 -7.89 -11.10
CA ALA A 27 -22.83 -8.69 -9.91
C ALA A 27 -22.51 -10.18 -10.13
N GLU A 28 -22.90 -10.74 -11.28
CA GLU A 28 -22.60 -12.12 -11.64
C GLU A 28 -21.11 -12.38 -11.88
N VAL A 29 -20.41 -11.42 -12.48
CA VAL A 29 -18.96 -11.49 -12.72
C VAL A 29 -18.19 -11.49 -11.39
N ILE A 30 -18.58 -10.60 -10.47
CA ILE A 30 -17.97 -10.49 -9.14
C ILE A 30 -18.28 -11.74 -8.30
N ALA A 31 -19.51 -12.24 -8.35
CA ALA A 31 -19.90 -13.46 -7.62
C ALA A 31 -19.17 -14.72 -8.11
N ARG A 32 -18.83 -14.77 -9.41
CA ARG A 32 -18.04 -15.87 -9.99
C ARG A 32 -16.54 -15.74 -9.71
N ALA A 33 -16.05 -14.55 -9.36
CA ALA A 33 -14.64 -14.33 -9.10
C ALA A 33 -14.21 -15.15 -7.87
N THR A 34 -13.20 -16.02 -8.06
CA THR A 34 -12.63 -16.79 -6.95
C THR A 34 -11.77 -15.86 -6.11
N VAL A 35 -12.24 -15.54 -4.91
CA VAL A 35 -11.45 -14.80 -3.93
C VAL A 35 -10.41 -15.75 -3.38
N SER A 36 -9.17 -15.66 -3.87
CA SER A 36 -8.05 -16.32 -3.20
C SER A 36 -7.81 -15.63 -1.86
N PRO A 37 -7.83 -16.36 -0.73
CA PRO A 37 -7.33 -15.83 0.52
C PRO A 37 -5.89 -15.37 0.28
N GLY A 38 -5.59 -14.11 0.59
CA GLY A 38 -4.21 -13.65 0.56
C GLY A 38 -3.36 -14.60 1.40
N ILE A 39 -2.25 -15.10 0.83
CA ILE A 39 -1.30 -15.90 1.59
C ILE A 39 -0.87 -15.02 2.78
N PRO A 40 -1.04 -15.48 4.03
CA PRO A 40 -0.53 -14.72 5.16
C PRO A 40 0.98 -14.60 4.97
N SER A 41 1.47 -13.36 4.84
CA SER A 41 2.90 -13.12 4.70
C SER A 41 3.61 -13.76 5.90
N THR A 42 4.35 -14.84 5.66
CA THR A 42 5.15 -15.53 6.69
C THR A 42 6.34 -14.65 7.12
N ALA A 43 6.66 -13.61 6.35
CA ALA A 43 7.70 -12.66 6.71
C ALA A 43 7.26 -11.83 7.93
N PRO A 44 8.14 -11.65 8.92
CA PRO A 44 7.85 -10.75 10.03
C PRO A 44 7.59 -9.33 9.49
N PRO A 45 6.67 -8.57 10.12
CA PRO A 45 6.37 -7.21 9.68
C PRO A 45 7.60 -6.32 9.83
N MET A 46 7.90 -5.54 8.78
CA MET A 46 8.95 -4.52 8.81
C MET A 46 8.50 -3.37 9.72
N ALA A 47 9.37 -2.93 10.64
CA ALA A 47 9.12 -1.76 11.48
C ALA A 47 9.96 -0.56 11.03
N LEU A 48 9.36 0.63 11.04
CA LEU A 48 10.07 1.89 10.79
C LEU A 48 10.65 2.42 12.10
N VAL A 49 11.98 2.47 12.19
CA VAL A 49 12.72 3.05 13.30
C VAL A 49 13.42 4.34 12.90
N ARG A 50 13.50 5.31 13.82
CA ARG A 50 14.24 6.55 13.62
C ARG A 50 15.72 6.32 13.93
N VAL A 51 16.55 6.43 12.90
CA VAL A 51 18.01 6.36 13.00
C VAL A 51 18.59 7.72 12.64
N ARG A 52 19.67 8.15 13.30
CA ARG A 52 20.33 9.41 12.95
C ARG A 52 20.98 9.33 11.57
N ALA A 53 21.02 10.45 10.87
CA ALA A 53 21.48 10.52 9.48
C ALA A 53 22.97 10.20 9.32
N ASP A 54 23.80 10.55 10.29
CA ASP A 54 25.23 10.25 10.32
C ASP A 54 25.50 8.74 10.40
N ILE A 55 24.71 8.01 11.18
CA ILE A 55 24.78 6.55 11.28
C ILE A 55 24.44 5.94 9.91
N VAL A 56 23.33 6.37 9.30
CA VAL A 56 22.91 5.87 7.98
C VAL A 56 23.97 6.14 6.91
N ALA A 57 24.54 7.35 6.89
CA ALA A 57 25.60 7.72 5.96
C ALA A 57 26.81 6.79 6.10
N ARG A 58 27.24 6.48 7.33
CA ARG A 58 28.37 5.59 7.58
C ARG A 58 28.15 4.19 6.99
N PHE A 59 26.94 3.64 7.10
CA PHE A 59 26.61 2.34 6.54
C PHE A 59 26.50 2.38 5.00
N GLN A 60 26.02 3.49 4.44
CA GLN A 60 25.93 3.71 2.99
C GLN A 60 27.31 3.84 2.32
N ASP A 61 28.29 4.46 2.99
CA ASP A 61 29.66 4.61 2.49
C ASP A 61 30.35 3.26 2.21
N ASP A 62 30.00 2.23 2.98
CA ASP A 62 30.51 0.87 2.82
C ASP A 62 29.86 0.12 1.63
N GLY A 63 28.93 0.75 0.90
CA GLY A 63 28.36 0.26 -0.36
C GLY A 63 26.97 -0.39 -0.26
N PRO A 64 26.52 -1.09 -1.32
CA PRO A 64 25.25 -1.83 -1.34
C PRO A 64 25.12 -2.83 -0.20
N GLY A 65 23.88 -3.14 0.21
CA GLY A 65 23.62 -4.03 1.36
C GLY A 65 23.76 -3.36 2.73
N TRP A 66 23.85 -2.02 2.77
CA TRP A 66 23.95 -1.27 4.02
C TRP A 66 22.75 -1.48 4.97
N GLN A 67 21.57 -1.78 4.42
CA GLN A 67 20.37 -2.11 5.19
C GLN A 67 20.47 -3.47 5.91
N GLU A 68 20.95 -4.50 5.22
CA GLU A 68 21.17 -5.82 5.85
C GLU A 68 22.26 -5.73 6.92
N ARG A 69 23.32 -4.95 6.67
CA ARG A 69 24.39 -4.71 7.66
C ARG A 69 23.90 -4.00 8.91
N ILE A 70 23.10 -2.94 8.79
CA ILE A 70 22.54 -2.27 9.97
C ILE A 70 21.56 -3.19 10.71
N GLU A 71 20.79 -4.02 9.99
CA GLU A 71 19.89 -5.00 10.59
C GLU A 71 20.67 -6.07 11.38
N GLU A 72 21.77 -6.60 10.84
CA GLU A 72 22.64 -7.54 11.57
C GLU A 72 23.21 -6.93 12.85
N VAL A 73 23.64 -5.67 12.82
CA VAL A 73 24.16 -4.97 14.01
C VAL A 73 23.06 -4.83 15.05
N LEU A 74 21.84 -4.47 14.63
CA LEU A 74 20.70 -4.36 15.53
C LEU A 74 20.34 -5.71 16.15
N ARG A 75 20.33 -6.80 15.36
CA ARG A 75 20.11 -8.18 15.85
C ARG A 75 21.14 -8.57 16.90
N LYS A 76 22.43 -8.40 16.59
CA LYS A 76 23.54 -8.66 17.52
C LYS A 76 23.40 -7.84 18.81
N ALA A 77 23.02 -6.56 18.71
CA ALA A 77 22.87 -5.67 19.87
C ALA A 77 21.74 -6.09 20.83
N VAL A 78 20.68 -6.73 20.32
CA VAL A 78 19.57 -7.25 21.13
C VAL A 78 19.70 -8.74 21.48
N GLY A 79 20.78 -9.40 21.03
CA GLY A 79 21.03 -10.83 21.29
C GLY A 79 20.23 -11.78 20.39
N LEU A 80 19.87 -11.35 19.18
CA LEU A 80 19.24 -12.15 18.12
C LEU A 80 20.25 -12.64 17.08
#